data_AF-A0A7L0LIN8-F1
#
_entry.id   AF-A0A7L0LIN8-F1
#
_cell.length_a   1.000
_cell.length_b   1.000
_cell.length_c   1.000
_cell.angle_alpha   90.00
_cell.angle_beta   90.00
_cell.angle_gamma   90.00
#
_symmetry.space_group_name_H-M   'P 1'
#
loop_
_entity.id
_entity.type
_entity.pdbx_description
1 polymer ?
#
loop_
_entity_poly.entity_id
_entity_poly.type
_entity_poly.pdbx_seq_one_letter_code
_entity_poly.pdbx_strand_id
1 'polypeptide(L)'
;CGAPPNLTFAELSREHKDQLEFAVGDTVRYSCRPGHSRRPRVPQTLTCLQNHTWSEALEFCKRKQCKHPEPPRNGRVVVLTDLLLGSLVSHTCHQG
;
A
#
# COMPACT_ATOMS: atom_id res chain seq x y z
N CYS A 1 7.36 23.20 -2.04
CA CYS A 1 6.80 22.14 -2.90
C CYS A 1 5.32 22.41 -3.12
N GLY A 2 4.80 21.99 -4.27
CA GLY A 2 3.36 21.98 -4.51
C GLY A 2 2.68 20.76 -3.86
N ALA A 3 1.53 20.38 -4.38
CA ALA A 3 0.75 19.24 -3.89
C ALA A 3 1.61 17.95 -3.79
N PRO A 4 1.46 17.17 -2.71
CA PRO A 4 2.14 15.88 -2.55
C PRO A 4 1.75 14.87 -3.64
N PRO A 5 2.66 13.98 -4.06
CA PRO A 5 2.38 12.99 -5.10
C PRO A 5 1.34 11.95 -4.65
N ASN A 6 0.47 11.50 -5.57
CA ASN A 6 -0.46 10.42 -5.27
C ASN A 6 0.25 9.07 -5.30
N LEU A 7 0.22 8.34 -4.19
CA LEU A 7 0.80 7.00 -4.09
C LEU A 7 -0.28 5.93 -4.31
N THR A 8 0.07 4.84 -4.99
CA THR A 8 -0.84 3.72 -5.23
C THR A 8 -1.04 2.86 -3.97
N PHE A 9 -0.01 2.77 -3.12
CA PHE A 9 0.01 1.97 -1.89
C PHE A 9 -0.34 2.77 -0.61
N ALA A 10 -0.40 4.10 -0.70
CA ALA A 10 -0.65 4.98 0.44
C ALA A 10 -1.53 6.19 0.07
N GLU A 11 -2.14 6.81 1.06
CA GLU A 11 -2.94 8.02 0.93
C GLU A 11 -2.41 9.09 1.87
N LEU A 12 -2.42 10.35 1.44
CA LEU A 12 -1.96 11.46 2.26
C LEU A 12 -2.81 11.58 3.54
N SER A 13 -2.16 11.78 4.69
CA SER A 13 -2.86 11.95 5.96
C SER A 13 -3.77 13.19 5.92
N ARG A 14 -4.91 13.11 6.60
CA ARG A 14 -5.95 14.15 6.59
C ARG A 14 -5.42 15.54 6.96
N GLU A 15 -4.43 15.60 7.84
CA GLU A 15 -3.79 16.84 8.30
C GLU A 15 -3.17 17.67 7.17
N HIS A 16 -2.70 17.01 6.11
CA HIS A 16 -2.01 17.68 5.00
C HIS A 16 -2.87 17.73 3.73
N LYS A 17 -4.10 17.20 3.76
CA LYS A 17 -4.95 17.04 2.58
C LYS A 17 -5.50 18.37 2.06
N ASP A 18 -5.73 19.30 2.96
CA ASP A 18 -6.21 20.66 2.65
C ASP A 18 -5.06 21.65 2.38
N GLN A 19 -3.81 21.22 2.55
CA GLN A 19 -2.63 22.06 2.35
C GLN A 19 -2.05 21.83 0.95
N LEU A 20 -1.94 22.91 0.18
CA LEU A 20 -1.46 22.89 -1.21
C LEU A 20 -0.02 23.38 -1.35
N GLU A 21 0.48 24.09 -0.34
CA GLU A 21 1.81 24.69 -0.32
C GLU A 21 2.61 24.22 0.90
N PHE A 22 3.84 23.79 0.62
CA PHE A 22 4.78 23.27 1.62
C PHE A 22 6.12 23.96 1.47
N ALA A 23 6.71 24.43 2.56
CA ALA A 23 8.04 24.99 2.55
C ALA A 23 9.11 23.90 2.37
N VAL A 24 10.31 24.30 1.94
CA VAL A 24 11.47 23.39 1.92
C VAL A 24 11.77 22.94 3.34
N GLY A 25 11.91 21.63 3.56
CA GLY A 25 12.04 21.03 4.89
C GLY A 25 10.72 20.54 5.49
N ASP A 26 9.57 20.96 4.95
CA ASP A 26 8.28 20.45 5.42
C ASP A 26 8.16 18.97 5.13
N THR A 27 7.53 18.25 6.06
CA THR A 27 7.39 16.81 6.00
C THR A 27 5.92 16.43 6.11
N VAL A 28 5.40 15.78 5.09
CA VAL A 28 4.01 15.30 5.04
C VAL A 28 3.95 13.83 5.37
N ARG A 29 2.87 13.42 6.03
CA ARG A 29 2.65 12.03 6.41
C ARG A 29 1.63 11.36 5.50
N TYR A 30 1.89 10.09 5.22
CA TYR A 30 0.99 9.20 4.50
C TYR A 30 0.51 8.08 5.43
N SER A 31 -0.67 7.56 5.09
CA SER A 31 -1.31 6.41 5.71
C SER A 31 -1.44 5.30 4.66
N CYS A 32 -1.14 4.05 5.02
CA CYS A 32 -1.32 2.94 4.09
C CYS A 32 -2.77 2.79 3.67
N ARG A 33 -3.00 2.58 2.37
CA ARG A 33 -4.35 2.32 1.84
C ARG A 33 -4.92 1.03 2.42
N PRO A 34 -6.25 0.88 2.46
CA PRO A 34 -6.90 -0.38 2.84
C PRO A 34 -6.30 -1.56 2.07
N GLY A 35 -5.99 -2.65 2.77
CA GLY A 35 -5.34 -3.81 2.17
C GLY A 35 -3.80 -3.72 2.04
N HIS A 36 -3.18 -2.63 2.48
CA HIS A 36 -1.73 -2.54 2.67
C HIS A 36 -1.37 -2.46 4.17
N SER A 37 -0.20 -2.98 4.54
CA SER A 37 0.37 -2.95 5.88
C SER A 37 1.65 -2.13 5.90
N ARG A 38 1.85 -1.38 6.98
CA ARG A 38 3.08 -0.61 7.19
C ARG A 38 4.29 -1.54 7.28
N ARG A 39 5.34 -1.24 6.53
CA ARG A 39 6.66 -1.88 6.68
C ARG A 39 7.34 -1.31 7.93
N PRO A 40 7.74 -2.15 8.89
CA PRO A 40 8.55 -1.68 10.00
C PRO A 40 9.89 -1.14 9.48
N ARG A 41 10.44 -0.11 10.15
CA ARG A 41 11.71 0.59 9.83
C ARG A 41 11.70 1.56 8.65
N VAL A 42 10.61 1.67 7.88
CA VAL A 42 10.52 2.66 6.80
C VAL A 42 9.63 3.84 7.23
N PRO A 43 10.08 5.10 7.08
CA PRO A 43 9.24 6.27 7.34
C PRO A 43 8.12 6.37 6.31
N GLN A 44 6.91 6.70 6.78
CA GLN A 44 5.73 6.94 5.93
C GLN A 44 5.55 8.43 5.61
N THR A 45 6.67 9.14 5.52
CA THR A 45 6.70 10.59 5.42
C THR A 45 7.55 11.00 4.22
N LEU A 46 7.09 12.01 3.49
CA LEU A 46 7.83 12.62 2.39
C LEU A 46 8.24 14.02 2.81
N THR A 47 9.47 14.40 2.50
CA THR A 47 10.02 15.72 2.84
C THR A 47 10.18 16.54 1.57
N CYS A 48 9.81 17.82 1.64
CA CYS A 48 10.06 18.76 0.57
C CYS A 48 11.55 19.12 0.51
N LEU A 49 12.20 18.73 -0.59
CA LEU A 49 13.62 18.98 -0.83
C LEU A 49 13.86 20.42 -1.31
N GLN A 50 15.12 20.88 -1.24
CA GLN A 50 15.53 22.23 -1.67
C GLN A 50 15.24 22.52 -3.15
N ASN A 51 15.16 21.48 -3.98
CA ASN A 51 14.79 21.59 -5.39
C ASN A 51 13.27 21.71 -5.63
N HIS A 52 12.47 22.00 -4.58
CA HIS A 52 11.01 22.09 -4.62
C HIS A 52 10.31 20.78 -5.06
N THR A 53 10.99 19.65 -4.99
CA THR A 53 10.41 18.32 -5.24
C THR A 53 10.28 17.52 -3.95
N TRP A 54 9.34 16.58 -3.93
CA TRP A 54 9.17 15.67 -2.81
C TRP A 54 10.26 14.60 -2.82
N SER A 55 10.74 14.23 -1.63
CA SER A 55 11.67 13.11 -1.45
C SER A 55 11.10 11.82 -2.01
N GLU A 56 11.99 10.88 -2.33
CA GLU A 56 11.59 9.56 -2.82
C GLU A 56 10.61 8.87 -1.86
N ALA A 57 9.48 8.43 -2.41
CA ALA A 57 8.49 7.67 -1.67
C ALA A 57 8.95 6.22 -1.54
N LEU A 58 9.67 5.92 -0.46
CA LEU A 58 10.05 4.54 -0.13
C LEU A 58 8.78 3.67 -0.01
N GLU A 59 8.88 2.37 -0.32
CA GLU A 59 7.76 1.42 -0.17
C GLU A 59 7.44 1.13 1.32
N PHE A 60 7.00 2.13 2.07
CA PHE A 60 6.64 2.00 3.48
C PHE A 60 5.33 1.25 3.70
N CYS A 61 4.56 0.98 2.64
CA CYS A 61 3.40 0.10 2.67
C CYS A 61 3.63 -1.11 1.77
N LYS A 62 3.35 -2.31 2.28
CA LYS A 62 3.34 -3.55 1.50
C LYS A 62 1.92 -4.08 1.38
N ARG A 63 1.60 -4.78 0.28
CA ARG A 63 0.31 -5.48 0.15
C ARG A 63 0.14 -6.44 1.33
N LYS A 64 -1.04 -6.44 1.95
CA LYS A 64 -1.39 -7.43 2.97
C LYS A 64 -1.42 -8.81 2.34
N GLN A 65 -0.91 -9.78 3.07
CA GLN A 65 -1.12 -11.17 2.74
C GLN A 65 -2.53 -11.56 3.20
N CYS A 66 -3.36 -12.00 2.27
CA CYS A 66 -4.63 -12.65 2.52
C CYS A 66 -4.39 -13.94 3.32
N LYS A 67 -5.33 -14.27 4.22
CA LYS A 67 -5.35 -15.59 4.84
C LYS A 67 -5.46 -16.64 3.75
N HIS A 68 -4.73 -17.73 3.91
CA HIS A 68 -4.85 -18.87 3.01
C HIS A 68 -6.32 -19.34 3.03
N PRO A 69 -7.01 -19.44 1.87
CA PRO A 69 -8.36 -19.97 1.83
C PRO A 69 -8.35 -21.41 2.33
N GLU A 70 -9.30 -21.79 3.17
CA GLU A 70 -9.46 -23.18 3.57
C GLU A 70 -9.95 -24.00 2.36
N PRO A 71 -9.39 -25.21 2.15
CA PRO A 71 -9.82 -26.04 1.05
C PRO A 71 -11.27 -26.51 1.25
N PRO A 72 -12.11 -26.49 0.19
CA PRO A 72 -13.46 -27.02 0.27
C PRO A 72 -13.45 -28.54 0.52
N ARG A 73 -14.49 -29.07 1.17
CA ARG A 73 -14.69 -30.54 1.32
C ARG A 73 -14.74 -31.18 -0.07
N ASN A 74 -13.82 -32.10 -0.34
CA ASN A 74 -13.59 -32.72 -1.66
C ASN A 74 -13.17 -31.77 -2.79
N GLY A 75 -12.42 -30.71 -2.48
CA GLY A 75 -11.76 -29.89 -3.49
C GLY A 75 -10.41 -29.37 -3.04
N ARG A 76 -9.71 -28.70 -3.94
CA ARG A 76 -8.44 -28.03 -3.69
C ARG A 76 -8.52 -26.56 -4.07
N VAL A 77 -7.80 -25.73 -3.33
CA VAL A 77 -7.56 -24.32 -3.68
C VAL A 77 -6.28 -24.27 -4.48
N VAL A 78 -6.36 -23.76 -5.71
CA VAL A 78 -5.21 -23.50 -6.57
C VAL A 78 -4.92 -22.00 -6.48
N VAL A 79 -3.80 -21.65 -5.84
CA VAL A 79 -3.29 -20.28 -5.83
C VAL A 79 -2.63 -20.03 -7.18
N LEU A 80 -3.18 -19.12 -7.99
CA LEU A 80 -2.73 -18.92 -9.38
C LEU A 80 -1.58 -17.93 -9.50
N THR A 81 -1.43 -17.02 -8.53
CA THR A 81 -0.41 -15.96 -8.55
C THR A 81 0.28 -15.91 -7.19
N ASP A 82 -0.35 -15.26 -6.22
CA ASP A 82 0.13 -15.17 -4.86
C ASP A 82 -1.05 -15.01 -3.89
N LEU A 83 -0.77 -14.73 -2.62
CA LEU A 83 -1.80 -14.46 -1.60
C LEU A 83 -1.80 -12.99 -1.20
N LEU A 84 -1.35 -12.06 -2.04
CA LEU A 84 -1.39 -10.63 -1.73
C LEU A 84 -2.71 -10.01 -2.20
N LEU A 85 -3.12 -8.90 -1.57
CA LEU A 85 -4.33 -8.16 -1.93
C LEU A 85 -4.41 -7.89 -3.45
N GLY A 86 -5.37 -8.50 -4.15
CA GLY A 86 -5.53 -8.41 -5.61
C GLY A 86 -5.08 -9.66 -6.38
N SER A 87 -4.76 -10.74 -5.68
CA SER A 87 -4.43 -12.04 -6.28
C SER A 87 -5.67 -12.85 -6.63
N LEU A 88 -5.51 -13.73 -7.62
CA LEU A 88 -6.55 -14.65 -8.06
C LEU A 88 -6.29 -16.05 -7.47
N VAL A 89 -7.32 -16.60 -6.82
CA VAL A 89 -7.36 -17.98 -6.35
C VAL A 89 -8.49 -18.71 -7.06
N SER A 90 -8.24 -19.94 -7.49
CA SER A 90 -9.25 -20.80 -8.11
C SER A 90 -9.60 -21.96 -7.20
N HIS A 91 -10.88 -22.25 -7.05
CA HIS A 91 -11.38 -23.38 -6.28
C HIS A 91 -11.76 -24.50 -7.25
N THR A 92 -11.16 -25.68 -7.09
CA THR A 92 -11.45 -26.84 -7.94
C THR A 92 -12.04 -27.96 -7.09
N CYS A 93 -13.19 -28.50 -7.48
CA CYS A 93 -13.79 -29.68 -6.85
C CYS A 93 -13.25 -30.97 -7.51
N HIS A 94 -13.03 -32.03 -6.73
CA HIS A 94 -12.74 -33.34 -7.27
C HIS A 94 -14.00 -33.89 -7.93
N GLN A 95 -13.86 -34.47 -9.12
CA GLN A 95 -14.98 -35.10 -9.81
C GLN A 95 -15.37 -36.37 -9.07
N GLY A 96 -16.67 -36.53 -8.80
CA GLY A 96 -17.27 -37.74 -8.26
C GLY A 96 -17.55 -38.75 -9.36
#